data_AF-A0A0H3X0B3-F1
#
_entry.id   AF-A0A0H3X0B3-F1
#
_cell.length_a   1.000
_cell.length_b   1.000
_cell.length_c   1.000
_cell.angle_alpha   90.00
_cell.angle_beta   90.00
_cell.angle_gamma   90.00
#
_symmetry.space_group_name_H-M   'P 1'
#
loop_
_entity.id
_entity.type
_entity.pdbx_description
1 polymer ?
#
loop_
_entity_poly.entity_id
_entity_poly.type
_entity_poly.pdbx_seq_one_letter_code
_entity_poly.pdbx_strand_id
1 'polypeptide(L)'
;MHTAARRADAAHRDSNAAFLDQFIRDALGTTHRLHSAQTYLRVLAGAGIERLPSAGTVQRAITRARGGAATVTGDPADVRMQPAAQFTLAQHVARVMALLSPDGSGLQAIGQGGEPPFDAADAYRQLQRLEDENRALRVRAEELTAMLMAARVALAEALGHHGARGEGMPGAAVARHTNSRRGTGKKS
;
A
#
# COMPACT_ATOMS: atom_id res chain seq x y z
N MET A 1 5.78 -7.63 13.38
CA MET A 1 4.62 -8.52 13.12
C MET A 1 4.74 -9.91 13.75
N HIS A 2 5.89 -10.61 13.72
CA HIS A 2 6.03 -11.93 14.37
C HIS A 2 5.76 -11.93 15.88
N THR A 3 6.09 -10.84 16.59
CA THR A 3 5.76 -10.65 18.01
C THR A 3 4.26 -10.50 18.26
N ALA A 4 3.55 -9.80 17.38
CA ALA A 4 2.09 -9.66 17.42
C ALA A 4 1.40 -11.01 17.18
N ALA A 5 1.91 -11.81 16.23
CA ALA A 5 1.39 -13.15 15.97
C ALA A 5 1.49 -14.06 17.21
N ARG A 6 2.67 -14.12 17.85
CA ARG A 6 2.87 -14.92 19.06
C ARG A 6 2.03 -14.45 20.25
N ARG A 7 1.86 -13.13 20.41
CA ARG A 7 1.02 -12.56 21.46
C ARG A 7 -0.46 -12.89 21.26
N ALA A 8 -0.96 -12.77 20.03
CA ALA A 8 -2.34 -13.12 19.70
C ALA A 8 -2.60 -14.61 19.89
N ASP A 9 -1.64 -15.48 19.53
CA ASP A 9 -1.77 -16.93 19.70
C ASP A 9 -1.84 -17.32 21.18
N ALA A 10 -0.99 -16.71 22.02
CA ALA A 10 -1.04 -16.90 23.48
C ALA A 10 -2.36 -16.42 24.10
N ALA A 11 -2.95 -15.34 23.59
CA ALA A 11 -4.21 -14.80 24.10
C ALA A 11 -5.46 -15.57 23.62
N HIS A 12 -5.40 -16.19 22.45
CA HIS A 12 -6.56 -16.79 21.77
C HIS A 12 -6.25 -18.17 21.18
N ARG A 13 -5.80 -19.09 22.04
CA ARG A 13 -5.40 -20.44 21.66
C ARG A 13 -6.55 -21.30 21.11
N ASP A 14 -7.79 -21.01 21.54
CA ASP A 14 -8.95 -21.86 21.21
C ASP A 14 -9.80 -21.34 20.05
N SER A 15 -9.57 -20.11 19.59
CA SER A 15 -10.41 -19.46 18.57
C SER A 15 -9.59 -18.82 17.46
N ASN A 16 -9.68 -19.38 16.25
CA ASN A 16 -9.08 -18.82 15.04
C ASN A 16 -9.60 -17.42 14.71
N ALA A 17 -10.87 -17.14 14.98
CA ALA A 17 -11.45 -15.84 14.68
C ALA A 17 -10.87 -14.75 15.60
N ALA A 18 -10.87 -14.99 16.92
CA ALA A 18 -10.35 -14.04 17.89
C ALA A 18 -8.84 -13.82 17.74
N PHE A 19 -8.10 -14.90 17.49
CA PHE A 19 -6.67 -14.86 17.16
C PHE A 19 -6.39 -13.95 15.96
N LEU A 20 -7.06 -14.17 14.84
CA LEU A 20 -6.83 -13.40 13.61
C LEU A 20 -7.26 -11.94 13.75
N ASP A 21 -8.36 -11.68 14.44
CA ASP A 21 -8.84 -10.31 14.64
C ASP A 21 -7.87 -9.51 15.52
N GLN A 22 -7.30 -10.14 16.56
CA GLN A 22 -6.26 -9.50 17.38
C GLN A 22 -4.96 -9.31 16.60
N PHE A 23 -4.49 -10.34 15.90
CA PHE A 23 -3.26 -10.26 15.10
C PHE A 23 -3.35 -9.18 14.02
N ILE A 24 -4.46 -9.12 13.27
CA ILE A 24 -4.66 -8.15 12.19
C ILE A 24 -4.77 -6.72 12.76
N ARG A 25 -5.43 -6.53 13.91
CA ARG A 25 -5.44 -5.22 14.60
C ARG A 25 -4.04 -4.78 15.01
N ASP A 26 -3.27 -5.63 15.69
CA ASP A 26 -1.91 -5.30 16.11
C ASP A 26 -0.99 -5.04 14.91
N ALA A 27 -1.14 -5.83 13.84
CA ALA A 27 -0.41 -5.66 12.59
C ALA A 27 -0.74 -4.33 11.92
N LEU A 28 -2.03 -3.96 11.86
CA LEU A 28 -2.49 -2.67 11.33
C LEU A 28 -1.98 -1.50 12.17
N GLY A 29 -2.01 -1.61 13.50
CA GLY A 29 -1.46 -0.60 14.40
C GLY A 29 0.05 -0.40 14.24
N THR A 30 0.79 -1.46 13.89
CA THR A 30 2.25 -1.39 13.71
C THR A 30 2.66 -0.89 12.32
N THR A 31 1.88 -1.23 11.28
CA THR A 31 2.29 -1.01 9.87
C THR A 31 1.43 -0.02 9.12
N HIS A 32 0.33 0.43 9.72
CA HIS A 32 -0.67 1.31 9.13
C HIS A 32 -1.23 0.80 7.78
N ARG A 33 -1.12 -0.50 7.50
CA ARG A 33 -1.59 -1.11 6.26
C ARG A 33 -2.21 -2.49 6.50
N LEU A 34 -3.29 -2.77 5.78
CA LEU A 34 -3.83 -4.12 5.63
C LEU A 34 -3.10 -4.87 4.52
N HIS A 35 -2.66 -6.09 4.83
CA HIS A 35 -1.96 -6.96 3.89
C HIS A 35 -2.87 -8.05 3.32
N SER A 36 -2.37 -8.75 2.29
CA SER A 36 -3.07 -9.90 1.71
C SER A 36 -3.12 -11.09 2.67
N ALA A 37 -4.08 -11.99 2.47
CA ALA A 37 -4.16 -13.23 3.25
C ALA A 37 -2.87 -14.06 3.16
N GLN A 38 -2.25 -14.13 1.99
CA GLN A 38 -0.99 -14.85 1.78
C GLN A 38 0.16 -14.23 2.57
N THR A 39 0.24 -12.90 2.64
CA THR A 39 1.25 -12.20 3.44
C THR A 39 1.09 -12.53 4.92
N TYR A 40 -0.14 -12.47 5.44
CA TYR A 40 -0.40 -12.81 6.83
C TYR A 40 -0.08 -14.26 7.13
N LEU A 41 -0.47 -15.20 6.27
CA LEU A 41 -0.11 -16.62 6.42
C LEU A 41 1.41 -16.84 6.46
N ARG A 42 2.18 -16.15 5.62
CA ARG A 42 3.65 -16.24 5.64
C ARG A 42 4.23 -15.74 6.96
N VAL A 43 3.68 -14.66 7.51
CA VAL A 43 4.08 -14.13 8.82
C VAL A 43 3.72 -15.10 9.96
N LEU A 44 2.53 -15.72 9.90
CA LEU A 44 2.11 -16.70 10.90
C LEU A 44 3.01 -17.95 10.87
N ALA A 45 3.30 -18.46 9.68
CA ALA A 45 4.25 -19.56 9.49
C ALA A 45 5.65 -19.21 10.01
N GLY A 46 6.16 -18.03 9.65
CA GLY A 46 7.46 -17.53 10.12
C GLY A 46 7.52 -17.23 11.61
N ALA A 47 6.37 -17.05 12.28
CA ALA A 47 6.29 -16.87 13.72
C ALA A 47 6.25 -18.20 14.50
N GLY A 48 6.22 -19.35 13.81
CA GLY A 48 6.13 -20.67 14.42
C GLY A 48 4.75 -20.98 15.00
N ILE A 49 3.68 -20.37 14.47
CA ILE A 49 2.31 -20.68 14.90
C ILE A 49 1.92 -22.04 14.32
N GLU A 50 1.76 -23.05 15.19
CA GLU A 50 1.43 -24.43 14.79
C GLU A 50 0.04 -24.52 14.14
N ARG A 51 -0.90 -23.71 14.61
CA ARG A 51 -2.28 -23.68 14.10
C ARG A 51 -2.40 -22.66 12.98
N LEU A 52 -2.06 -23.06 11.75
CA LEU A 52 -2.24 -22.19 10.58
C LEU A 52 -3.71 -22.16 10.14
N PRO A 53 -4.41 -21.02 10.27
CA PRO A 53 -5.77 -20.90 9.78
C PRO A 53 -5.81 -20.97 8.25
N SER A 54 -6.93 -21.40 7.69
CA SER A 54 -7.10 -21.45 6.23
C SER A 54 -7.06 -20.05 5.61
N ALA A 55 -6.67 -19.95 4.33
CA ALA A 55 -6.68 -18.69 3.59
C ALA A 55 -8.07 -18.01 3.60
N GLY A 56 -9.15 -18.80 3.50
CA GLY A 56 -10.52 -18.28 3.59
C GLY A 56 -10.85 -17.70 4.96
N THR A 57 -10.33 -18.30 6.04
CA THR A 57 -10.49 -17.78 7.40
C THR A 57 -9.77 -16.44 7.58
N VAL A 58 -8.55 -16.33 7.06
CA VAL A 58 -7.78 -15.07 7.06
C VAL A 58 -8.49 -14.01 6.23
N GLN A 59 -9.02 -14.35 5.05
CA GLN A 59 -9.75 -13.41 4.21
C GLN A 59 -11.01 -12.87 4.91
N ARG A 60 -11.77 -13.73 5.61
CA ARG A 60 -12.91 -13.27 6.42
C ARG A 60 -12.49 -12.30 7.52
N ALA A 61 -11.35 -12.54 8.18
CA ALA A 61 -10.82 -11.65 9.19
C ALA A 61 -10.36 -10.30 8.60
N ILE A 62 -9.74 -10.30 7.40
CA ILE A 62 -9.41 -9.07 6.66
C ILE A 62 -10.68 -8.28 6.33
N THR A 63 -11.74 -8.94 5.85
CA THR A 63 -13.02 -8.29 5.55
C THR A 63 -13.62 -7.66 6.81
N ARG A 64 -13.59 -8.36 7.95
CA ARG A 64 -14.01 -7.79 9.24
C ARG A 64 -13.17 -6.58 9.64
N ALA A 65 -11.84 -6.67 9.51
CA ALA A 65 -10.93 -5.57 9.83
C ALA A 65 -11.16 -4.34 8.94
N ARG A 66 -11.53 -4.53 7.66
CA ARG A 66 -11.93 -3.42 6.77
C ARG A 66 -13.25 -2.80 7.19
N GLY A 67 -14.24 -3.62 7.54
CA GLY A 67 -15.54 -3.14 8.03
C GLY A 67 -15.43 -2.40 9.38
N GLY A 68 -14.54 -2.85 10.27
CA GLY A 68 -14.28 -2.21 11.56
C GLY A 68 -13.31 -1.03 11.50
N ALA A 69 -12.52 -0.87 10.43
CA ALA A 69 -11.67 0.31 10.25
C ALA A 69 -12.48 1.59 9.93
N ALA A 70 -13.75 1.44 9.52
CA ALA A 70 -14.68 2.56 9.33
C ALA A 70 -15.32 3.06 10.64
N THR A 71 -15.12 2.38 11.79
CA THR A 71 -15.83 2.64 13.05
C THR A 71 -14.94 3.15 14.19
N VAL A 72 -13.77 3.75 13.90
CA VAL A 72 -12.96 4.43 14.95
C VAL A 72 -13.60 5.76 15.42
N THR A 73 -14.70 6.19 14.82
CA THR A 73 -15.51 7.33 15.28
C THR A 73 -17.00 7.04 15.14
N GLY A 74 -17.63 6.51 16.19
CA GLY A 74 -19.10 6.48 16.31
C GLY A 74 -19.69 5.20 16.92
N ASP A 75 -20.20 5.36 18.16
CA ASP A 75 -21.19 4.58 18.93
C ASP A 75 -21.43 3.05 18.70
N PRO A 76 -21.47 2.22 19.77
CA PRO A 76 -21.73 0.79 19.70
C PRO A 76 -23.24 0.47 19.78
N ALA A 77 -24.03 0.88 18.77
CA ALA A 77 -25.48 0.64 18.79
C ALA A 77 -26.06 -0.07 17.56
N ASP A 78 -25.27 -0.47 16.55
CA ASP A 78 -25.85 -1.04 15.33
C ASP A 78 -25.05 -2.21 14.75
N VAL A 79 -24.95 -3.31 15.52
CA VAL A 79 -24.60 -4.63 14.97
C VAL A 79 -25.90 -5.40 14.72
N ARG A 80 -26.78 -4.86 13.87
CA ARG A 80 -27.77 -5.68 13.17
C ARG A 80 -27.12 -6.21 11.91
N MET A 81 -26.70 -7.46 11.99
CA MET A 81 -26.26 -8.28 10.87
C MET A 81 -27.25 -8.12 9.71
N GLN A 82 -26.83 -7.42 8.66
CA GLN A 82 -27.71 -7.05 7.55
C GLN A 82 -28.17 -8.35 6.86
N PRO A 83 -29.49 -8.64 6.80
CA PRO A 83 -30.01 -9.89 6.25
C PRO A 83 -29.56 -10.12 4.79
N ALA A 84 -29.25 -9.04 4.07
CA ALA A 84 -28.69 -9.10 2.72
C ALA A 84 -27.33 -9.84 2.64
N ALA A 85 -26.47 -9.75 3.68
CA ALA A 85 -25.16 -10.40 3.70
C ALA A 85 -25.26 -11.91 3.95
N GLN A 86 -26.25 -12.35 4.74
CA GLN A 86 -26.55 -13.78 4.92
C GLN A 86 -27.21 -14.35 3.66
N PHE A 87 -28.11 -13.59 3.04
CA PHE A 87 -28.81 -14.01 1.83
C PHE A 87 -27.86 -14.19 0.65
N THR A 88 -26.91 -13.25 0.47
CA THR A 88 -25.88 -13.33 -0.58
C THR A 88 -24.93 -14.51 -0.38
N LEU A 89 -24.52 -14.80 0.85
CA LEU A 89 -23.68 -15.97 1.13
C LEU A 89 -24.44 -17.28 0.89
N ALA A 90 -25.69 -17.39 1.35
CA ALA A 90 -26.53 -18.56 1.14
C ALA A 90 -26.79 -18.80 -0.36
N GLN A 91 -27.06 -17.74 -1.12
CA GLN A 91 -27.22 -17.82 -2.57
C GLN A 91 -25.93 -18.26 -3.27
N HIS A 92 -24.78 -17.77 -2.83
CA HIS A 92 -23.50 -18.14 -3.42
C HIS A 92 -23.15 -19.61 -3.16
N VAL A 93 -23.40 -20.08 -1.93
CA VAL A 93 -23.21 -21.50 -1.56
C VAL A 93 -24.19 -22.38 -2.32
N ALA A 94 -25.47 -22.00 -2.42
CA ALA A 94 -26.46 -22.73 -3.22
C ALA A 94 -26.07 -22.80 -4.70
N ARG A 95 -25.53 -21.71 -5.26
CA ARG A 95 -25.06 -21.65 -6.66
C ARG A 95 -23.85 -22.58 -6.89
N VAL A 96 -22.89 -22.61 -5.97
CA VAL A 96 -21.74 -23.52 -6.06
C VAL A 96 -22.17 -24.97 -5.94
N MET A 97 -23.09 -25.29 -5.03
CA MET A 97 -23.62 -26.66 -4.88
C MET A 97 -24.44 -27.11 -6.11
N ALA A 98 -25.14 -26.20 -6.77
CA ALA A 98 -25.87 -26.48 -8.01
C ALA A 98 -24.92 -26.74 -9.19
N LEU A 99 -23.78 -26.04 -9.27
CA LEU A 99 -22.76 -26.25 -10.31
C LEU A 99 -21.93 -27.52 -10.11
N LEU A 100 -21.81 -27.98 -8.86
CA LEU A 100 -21.12 -29.21 -8.50
C LEU A 100 -22.04 -30.45 -8.54
N SER A 101 -23.35 -30.28 -8.78
CA SER A 101 -24.28 -31.40 -8.89
C SER A 101 -24.12 -32.10 -10.25
N PRO A 102 -23.85 -33.41 -10.28
CA PRO A 102 -23.49 -34.17 -11.48
C PRO A 102 -24.65 -34.37 -12.46
N ASP A 103 -25.89 -34.09 -12.05
CA ASP A 103 -27.09 -34.43 -12.84
C ASP A 103 -27.51 -33.35 -13.85
N GLY A 104 -26.79 -32.23 -13.98
CA GLY A 104 -27.10 -31.17 -14.97
C GLY A 104 -28.44 -30.44 -14.75
N SER A 105 -29.25 -30.87 -13.77
CA SER A 105 -30.54 -30.29 -13.39
C SER A 105 -30.48 -28.83 -12.91
N GLY A 106 -29.28 -28.31 -12.64
CA GLY A 106 -29.04 -26.92 -12.25
C GLY A 106 -29.39 -25.89 -13.33
N LEU A 107 -29.53 -26.29 -14.60
CA LEU A 107 -29.90 -25.39 -15.70
C LEU A 107 -31.38 -24.99 -15.71
N GLN A 108 -32.28 -25.77 -15.10
CA GLN A 108 -33.72 -25.48 -15.13
C GLN A 108 -34.22 -24.60 -13.97
N ALA A 109 -33.45 -24.44 -12.90
CA ALA A 109 -33.77 -23.49 -11.83
C ALA A 109 -33.29 -22.06 -12.14
N ILE A 110 -32.59 -21.84 -13.27
CA ILE A 110 -32.05 -20.54 -13.73
C ILE A 110 -33.13 -19.72 -14.46
N GLY A 111 -34.40 -19.96 -14.14
CA GLY A 111 -35.53 -19.23 -14.69
C GLY A 111 -36.24 -18.43 -13.61
N GLN A 112 -35.57 -17.42 -13.02
CA GLN A 112 -36.19 -16.23 -12.42
C GLN A 112 -35.14 -15.35 -11.73
N GLY A 113 -34.83 -14.20 -12.35
CA GLY A 113 -34.09 -13.11 -11.70
C GLY A 113 -32.84 -12.62 -12.45
N GLY A 114 -33.02 -12.17 -13.69
CA GLY A 114 -32.39 -10.98 -14.31
C GLY A 114 -30.93 -10.57 -14.05
N GLU A 115 -30.02 -11.41 -13.57
CA GLU A 115 -28.58 -11.14 -13.57
C GLU A 115 -27.97 -11.68 -14.86
N PRO A 116 -27.28 -10.84 -15.66
CA PRO A 116 -26.66 -11.31 -16.90
C PRO A 116 -25.67 -12.43 -16.57
N PRO A 117 -25.58 -13.47 -17.42
CA PRO A 117 -24.65 -14.58 -17.21
C PRO A 117 -23.24 -14.02 -17.04
N PHE A 118 -22.51 -14.51 -16.04
CA PHE A 118 -21.11 -14.14 -15.81
C PHE A 118 -20.32 -14.31 -17.11
N ASP A 119 -19.98 -13.19 -17.75
CA ASP A 119 -19.22 -13.19 -19.00
C ASP A 119 -17.73 -13.20 -18.66
N ALA A 120 -17.15 -14.40 -18.71
CA ALA A 120 -15.71 -14.59 -18.54
C ALA A 120 -14.91 -13.74 -19.54
N ALA A 121 -15.43 -13.48 -20.75
CA ALA A 121 -14.74 -12.66 -21.75
C ALA A 121 -14.71 -11.18 -21.37
N ASP A 122 -15.77 -10.66 -20.74
CA ASP A 122 -15.77 -9.30 -20.16
C ASP A 122 -14.79 -9.20 -19.00
N ALA A 123 -14.75 -10.21 -18.12
CA ALA A 123 -13.81 -10.26 -17.00
C ALA A 123 -12.34 -10.26 -17.47
N TYR A 124 -12.01 -11.03 -18.52
CA TYR A 124 -10.67 -11.03 -19.11
C TYR A 124 -10.32 -9.68 -19.79
N ARG A 125 -11.27 -9.06 -20.50
CA ARG A 125 -11.06 -7.73 -21.09
C ARG A 125 -10.80 -6.67 -20.02
N GLN A 126 -11.53 -6.74 -18.90
CA GLN A 126 -11.34 -5.84 -17.78
C GLN A 126 -9.99 -6.06 -17.07
N LEU A 127 -9.56 -7.32 -16.91
CA LEU A 127 -8.23 -7.65 -16.38
C LEU A 127 -7.13 -7.07 -17.26
N GLN A 128 -7.21 -7.27 -18.58
CA GLN A 128 -6.21 -6.77 -19.52
C GLN A 128 -6.06 -5.25 -19.45
N ARG A 129 -7.19 -4.53 -19.40
CA ARG A 129 -7.21 -3.07 -19.25
C ARG A 129 -6.50 -2.63 -17.97
N LEU A 130 -6.77 -3.31 -16.84
CA LEU A 130 -6.15 -3.00 -15.56
C LEU A 130 -4.66 -3.31 -15.55
N GLU A 131 -4.22 -4.36 -16.23
CA GLU A 131 -2.80 -4.67 -16.37
C GLU A 131 -2.05 -3.59 -17.16
N ASP A 132 -2.64 -3.13 -18.27
CA ASP A 132 -2.05 -2.05 -19.07
C ASP A 132 -1.99 -0.74 -18.28
N GLU A 133 -3.03 -0.41 -17.52
CA GLU A 133 -3.02 0.75 -16.61
C GLU A 133 -1.96 0.59 -15.51
N ASN A 134 -1.79 -0.61 -14.95
CA ASN A 134 -0.76 -0.87 -13.94
C ASN A 134 0.66 -0.68 -14.51
N ARG A 135 0.91 -1.12 -15.75
CA ARG A 135 2.19 -0.89 -16.43
C ARG A 135 2.42 0.60 -16.65
N ALA A 136 1.43 1.34 -17.14
CA ALA A 136 1.53 2.79 -17.34
C ALA A 136 1.83 3.54 -16.03
N LEU A 137 1.18 3.16 -14.93
CA LEU A 137 1.42 3.74 -13.61
C LEU A 137 2.84 3.46 -13.10
N ARG A 138 3.41 2.29 -13.37
CA ARG A 138 4.79 1.95 -12.98
C ARG A 138 5.80 2.82 -13.72
N VAL A 139 5.65 2.96 -15.03
CA VAL A 139 6.51 3.84 -15.85
C VAL A 139 6.45 5.27 -15.30
N ARG A 140 5.25 5.78 -15.02
CA ARG A 140 5.09 7.14 -14.48
C ARG A 140 5.70 7.31 -13.09
N ALA A 141 5.68 6.27 -12.25
CA ALA A 141 6.33 6.29 -10.94
C ALA A 141 7.86 6.32 -11.06
N GLU A 142 8.41 5.58 -12.02
CA GLU A 142 9.85 5.60 -12.34
C GLU A 142 10.28 6.98 -12.87
N GLU A 143 9.50 7.59 -13.75
CA GLU A 143 9.72 8.95 -14.25
C GLU A 143 9.73 10.00 -13.12
N LEU A 144 8.74 9.95 -12.22
CA LEU A 144 8.69 10.83 -11.05
C LEU A 144 9.88 10.63 -10.12
N THR A 145 10.34 9.39 -9.96
CA THR A 145 11.52 9.07 -9.17
C THR A 145 12.78 9.65 -9.81
N ALA A 146 12.92 9.54 -11.14
CA ALA A 146 14.03 10.13 -11.88
C ALA A 146 14.02 11.67 -11.78
N MET A 147 12.87 12.31 -11.95
CA MET A 147 12.72 13.76 -11.78
C MET A 147 13.09 14.22 -10.37
N LEU A 148 12.68 13.47 -9.35
CA LEU A 148 13.02 13.78 -7.95
C LEU A 148 14.52 13.62 -7.67
N MET A 149 15.17 12.60 -8.24
CA MET A 149 16.63 12.46 -8.13
C MET A 149 17.35 13.60 -8.86
N ALA A 150 16.92 13.98 -10.06
CA ALA A 150 17.48 15.11 -10.80
C ALA A 150 17.33 16.43 -10.01
N ALA A 151 16.16 16.69 -9.43
CA ALA A 151 15.93 17.87 -8.60
C ALA A 151 16.81 17.89 -7.35
N ARG A 152 17.04 16.72 -6.71
CA ARG A 152 17.97 16.60 -5.57
C ARG A 152 19.41 16.93 -5.95
N VAL A 153 19.88 16.45 -7.11
CA VAL A 153 21.22 16.75 -7.63
C VAL A 153 21.35 18.25 -7.92
N ALA A 154 20.40 18.84 -8.64
CA ALA A 154 20.41 20.27 -8.94
C ALA A 154 20.41 21.16 -7.68
N LEU A 155 19.66 20.76 -6.64
CA LEU A 155 19.67 21.45 -5.36
C LEU A 155 21.02 21.33 -4.63
N ALA A 156 21.64 20.15 -4.65
CA ALA A 156 22.96 19.95 -4.07
C ALA A 156 24.03 20.79 -4.80
N GLU A 157 23.96 20.87 -6.12
CA GLU A 157 24.83 21.72 -6.94
C GLU A 157 24.65 23.21 -6.60
N ALA A 158 23.41 23.70 -6.52
CA ALA A 158 23.11 25.09 -6.18
C ALA A 158 23.65 25.47 -4.79
N LEU A 159 23.49 24.59 -3.79
CA LEU A 159 24.04 24.81 -2.45
C LEU A 159 25.57 24.76 -2.44
N GLY A 160 26.20 23.86 -3.21
CA GLY A 160 27.65 23.80 -3.37
C GLY A 160 28.25 25.07 -4.00
N HIS A 161 27.56 25.66 -4.98
CA HIS A 161 27.99 26.90 -5.63
C HIS A 161 27.83 28.13 -4.72
N HIS A 162 26.87 28.12 -3.79
CA HIS A 162 26.71 29.17 -2.78
C HIS A 162 27.76 29.08 -1.66
N GLY A 163 28.17 27.88 -1.25
CA GLY A 163 29.25 27.68 -0.27
C GLY A 163 30.62 28.16 -0.78
N ALA A 164 30.94 27.94 -2.05
CA ALA A 164 32.21 28.33 -2.66
C ALA A 164 32.38 29.86 -2.87
N ARG A 165 31.30 30.64 -2.88
CA ARG A 165 31.36 32.12 -2.96
C ARG A 165 31.53 32.81 -1.59
N GLY A 166 31.45 32.08 -0.48
CA GLY A 166 31.57 32.62 0.88
C GLY A 166 32.99 32.65 1.46
N GLU A 167 33.93 31.86 0.93
CA GLU A 167 35.33 31.77 1.42
C GLU A 167 36.34 32.48 0.50
N GLY A 168 35.99 33.67 0.03
CA GLY A 168 36.86 34.51 -0.81
C GLY A 168 37.02 35.92 -0.26
N MET A 169 37.46 36.07 1.00
CA MET A 169 37.94 37.36 1.51
C MET A 169 39.44 37.52 1.21
N PRO A 170 39.87 38.51 0.42
CA PRO A 170 41.22 39.05 0.54
C PRO A 170 41.18 40.25 1.48
N GLY A 171 41.24 39.99 2.77
CA GLY A 171 41.62 40.99 3.76
C GLY A 171 43.10 40.88 4.06
N ALA A 172 43.96 41.71 3.44
CA ALA A 172 45.18 42.20 4.06
C ALA A 172 45.91 43.27 3.22
N ALA A 173 46.13 44.41 3.88
CA ALA A 173 47.35 45.22 3.85
C ALA A 173 47.69 46.05 2.60
N VAL A 174 47.32 47.34 2.69
CA VAL A 174 48.24 48.50 2.69
C VAL A 174 49.64 48.23 2.12
N ALA A 175 49.89 48.74 0.91
CA ALA A 175 51.22 49.16 0.50
C ALA A 175 51.12 50.62 0.02
N ARG A 176 51.62 51.52 0.87
CA ARG A 176 51.95 52.90 0.50
C ARG A 176 52.87 52.86 -0.71
N HIS A 177 52.51 53.52 -1.80
CA HIS A 177 53.51 53.93 -2.77
C HIS A 177 53.32 55.39 -3.16
N THR A 178 54.44 56.07 -3.03
CA THR A 178 54.66 57.50 -3.00
C THR A 178 54.48 58.12 -4.38
N ASN A 179 53.73 59.22 -4.40
CA ASN A 179 53.65 60.11 -5.54
C ASN A 179 55.00 60.85 -5.68
N SER A 180 55.81 60.50 -6.70
CA SER A 180 57.08 61.19 -7.01
C SER A 180 57.29 61.32 -8.52
N ARG A 181 56.76 62.42 -9.08
CA ARG A 181 57.45 63.44 -9.88
C ARG A 181 58.73 63.03 -10.68
N ARG A 182 58.60 62.96 -12.02
CA ARG A 182 59.53 63.44 -13.09
C ARG A 182 59.05 62.80 -14.41
N GLY A 183 58.79 63.48 -15.51
CA GLY A 183 59.49 64.63 -16.08
C GLY A 183 60.39 64.17 -17.23
N THR A 184 59.84 64.04 -18.43
CA THR A 184 60.49 64.21 -19.75
C THR A 184 59.37 64.73 -20.67
N GLY A 185 59.38 65.92 -21.28
CA GLY A 185 60.41 66.57 -22.10
C GLY A 185 60.54 65.76 -23.40
N LYS A 186 60.06 66.18 -24.58
CA LYS A 186 60.51 67.31 -25.42
C LYS A 186 59.56 67.35 -26.66
N LYS A 187 58.79 68.42 -26.93
CA LYS A 187 59.07 69.59 -27.79
C LYS A 187 59.40 69.27 -29.27
N SER A 188 58.48 69.71 -30.15
CA SER A 188 58.80 70.45 -31.38
C SER A 188 59.44 71.80 -31.08
#